data_AF-A0A820ISS6-F1
#
_entry.id   AF-A0A820ISS6-F1
#
_cell.length_a   1.000
_cell.length_b   1.000
_cell.length_c   1.000
_cell.angle_alpha   90.00
_cell.angle_beta   90.00
_cell.angle_gamma   90.00
#
_symmetry.space_group_name_H-M   'P 1'
#
loop_
_entity.id
_entity.type
_entity.pdbx_description
1 polymer ?
#
loop_
_entity_poly.entity_id
_entity_poly.type
_entity_poly.pdbx_seq_one_letter_code
_entity_poly.pdbx_strand_id
1 'polypeptide(L)'
;NNAAESTIGKWQKIKNSLRKFNLFPSIPPSTNESDLRNQQLSTRLFLISLILIMAILITYNASINVTKTVTIDKPTLTQYLDLYSTHSEVLTCPCTTISIGYEKFVQIQYTLHQVCNSTFVNNRYIENIFWQNSPITIGFPDFFTTYPYILNA
;
A
#
# COMPACT_ATOMS: atom_id res chain seq x y z
N ASN A 1 17.12 45.40 -33.75
CA ASN A 1 16.51 45.33 -35.09
C ASN A 1 17.18 44.25 -35.97
N ASN A 2 18.51 44.19 -36.03
CA ASN A 2 19.26 43.23 -36.88
C ASN A 2 19.11 41.73 -36.51
N ALA A 3 18.84 41.40 -35.25
CA ALA A 3 18.67 40.01 -34.80
C ALA A 3 17.33 39.39 -35.23
N ALA A 4 16.27 40.21 -35.29
CA ALA A 4 14.95 39.76 -35.73
C ALA A 4 14.90 39.53 -37.26
N GLU A 5 15.58 40.35 -38.05
CA GLU A 5 15.67 40.16 -39.51
C GLU A 5 16.45 38.88 -39.88
N SER A 6 17.52 38.58 -39.13
CA SER A 6 18.30 37.35 -39.30
C SER A 6 17.51 36.08 -38.98
N THR A 7 16.68 36.09 -37.93
CA THR A 7 15.85 34.93 -37.57
C THR A 7 14.73 34.72 -38.60
N ILE A 8 14.06 35.79 -39.06
CA ILE A 8 13.01 35.71 -40.08
C ILE A 8 13.54 35.05 -41.36
N GLY A 9 14.72 35.46 -41.84
CA GLY A 9 15.34 34.87 -43.04
C GLY A 9 15.67 33.38 -42.89
N LYS A 10 16.08 32.94 -41.69
CA LYS A 10 16.33 31.51 -41.40
C LYS A 10 15.04 30.69 -41.39
N TRP A 11 13.98 31.20 -40.76
CA TRP A 11 12.66 30.55 -40.74
C TRP A 11 12.08 30.37 -42.14
N GLN A 12 12.25 31.37 -43.01
CA GLN A 12 11.77 31.32 -44.38
C GLN A 12 12.48 30.23 -45.21
N LYS A 13 13.79 30.06 -45.03
CA LYS A 13 14.57 28.98 -45.66
C LYS A 13 14.11 27.61 -45.17
N ILE A 14 13.94 27.43 -43.86
CA ILE A 14 13.46 26.17 -43.28
C ILE A 14 12.05 25.83 -43.77
N LYS A 15 11.15 26.80 -43.79
CA LYS A 15 9.77 26.64 -44.29
C LYS A 15 9.76 26.21 -45.76
N ASN A 16 10.59 26.82 -46.60
CA ASN A 16 10.69 26.45 -48.01
C ASN A 16 11.30 25.06 -48.20
N SER A 17 12.27 24.67 -47.37
CA SER A 17 12.86 23.34 -47.39
C SER A 17 11.84 22.27 -46.98
N LEU A 18 11.06 22.52 -45.92
CA LEU A 18 9.98 21.62 -45.47
C LEU A 18 8.87 21.49 -46.51
N ARG A 19 8.53 22.58 -47.22
CA ARG A 19 7.49 22.56 -48.26
C ARG A 19 7.89 21.76 -49.50
N LYS A 20 9.20 21.70 -49.80
CA LYS A 20 9.77 20.91 -50.91
C LYS A 20 10.17 19.50 -50.51
N PHE A 21 10.05 19.15 -49.23
CA PHE A 21 10.43 17.83 -48.74
C PHE A 21 9.50 16.76 -49.29
N ASN A 22 10.09 15.70 -49.83
CA ASN A 22 9.39 14.55 -50.38
C ASN A 22 10.18 13.30 -49.99
N LEU A 23 9.58 12.46 -49.14
CA LEU A 23 10.18 11.24 -48.64
C LEU A 23 10.00 10.07 -49.61
N PHE A 24 9.04 10.17 -50.53
CA PHE A 24 8.69 9.11 -51.48
C PHE A 24 8.89 9.57 -52.94
N PRO A 25 10.13 9.94 -53.35
CA PRO A 25 10.40 10.30 -54.74
C PRO A 25 10.33 9.07 -55.65
N SER A 26 9.82 9.25 -56.87
CA SER A 26 9.93 8.23 -57.92
C SER A 26 11.34 8.18 -58.51
N ILE A 27 11.72 7.02 -59.04
CA ILE A 27 12.98 6.82 -59.77
C ILE A 27 12.62 6.32 -61.19
N PRO A 28 12.93 7.07 -62.26
CA PRO A 28 13.53 8.42 -62.29
C PRO A 28 12.58 9.51 -61.73
N PRO A 29 13.10 10.71 -61.41
CA PRO A 29 12.29 11.80 -60.87
C PRO A 29 11.12 12.14 -61.79
N SER A 30 9.90 12.14 -61.23
CA SER A 30 8.70 12.44 -62.01
C SER A 30 8.72 13.88 -62.51
N THR A 31 8.56 14.07 -63.81
CA THR A 31 8.34 15.37 -64.44
C THR A 31 6.88 15.80 -64.46
N ASN A 32 5.95 14.87 -64.22
CA ASN A 32 4.51 15.12 -64.16
C ASN A 32 4.10 15.79 -62.84
N GLU A 33 3.29 16.84 -62.91
CA GLU A 33 2.82 17.57 -61.73
C GLU A 33 1.92 16.74 -60.80
N SER A 34 1.07 15.87 -61.37
CA SER A 34 0.16 15.01 -60.60
C SER A 34 0.92 14.06 -59.68
N ASP A 35 1.98 13.45 -60.21
CA ASP A 35 2.79 12.47 -59.51
C ASP A 35 3.55 13.15 -58.38
N LEU A 36 4.12 14.33 -58.63
CA LEU A 36 4.81 15.12 -57.61
C LEU A 36 3.87 15.55 -56.47
N ARG A 37 2.63 15.96 -56.79
CA ARG A 37 1.62 16.32 -55.78
C ARG A 37 1.24 15.12 -54.91
N ASN A 38 1.07 13.95 -55.51
CA ASN A 38 0.75 12.72 -54.79
C ASN A 38 1.90 12.30 -53.87
N GLN A 39 3.15 12.36 -54.34
CA GLN A 39 4.33 12.05 -53.52
C GLN A 39 4.46 13.00 -52.31
N GLN A 40 4.24 14.30 -52.52
CA GLN A 40 4.23 15.29 -51.43
C GLN A 40 3.09 15.06 -50.46
N LEU A 41 1.89 14.70 -50.94
CA LEU A 41 0.74 14.40 -50.10
C LEU A 41 1.00 13.16 -49.23
N SER A 42 1.52 12.08 -49.83
CA SER A 42 1.90 10.87 -49.10
C SER A 42 2.98 11.17 -48.05
N THR A 43 3.96 12.00 -48.37
CA THR A 43 4.98 12.44 -47.41
C THR A 43 4.35 13.18 -46.22
N ARG A 44 3.40 14.09 -46.47
CA ARG A 44 2.71 14.82 -45.40
C ARG A 44 1.87 13.91 -44.52
N LEU A 45 1.10 13.01 -45.13
CA LEU A 45 0.26 12.04 -44.40
C LEU A 45 1.13 11.11 -43.55
N PHE A 46 2.24 10.62 -44.09
CA PHE A 46 3.19 9.80 -43.35
C PHE A 46 3.77 10.54 -42.15
N LEU A 47 4.26 11.78 -42.34
CA LEU A 47 4.84 12.56 -41.24
C LEU A 47 3.81 12.88 -40.16
N ILE A 48 2.58 13.25 -40.55
CA ILE A 48 1.48 13.48 -39.59
C ILE A 48 1.18 12.19 -38.82
N SER A 49 1.03 11.07 -39.53
CA SER A 49 0.78 9.76 -38.92
C SER A 49 1.90 9.35 -37.96
N LEU A 50 3.15 9.53 -38.36
CA LEU A 50 4.33 9.24 -37.54
C LEU A 50 4.34 10.09 -36.26
N ILE A 51 4.10 11.39 -36.38
CA ILE A 51 4.04 12.30 -35.23
C ILE A 51 2.90 11.90 -34.29
N LEU A 52 1.72 11.55 -34.83
CA LEU A 52 0.58 11.08 -34.04
C LEU A 52 0.91 9.80 -33.27
N ILE A 53 1.49 8.80 -33.94
CA ILE A 53 1.86 7.53 -33.29
C ILE A 53 2.92 7.77 -32.20
N MET A 54 3.93 8.58 -32.49
CA MET A 54 4.96 8.93 -31.49
C MET A 54 4.37 9.69 -30.30
N ALA A 55 3.45 10.64 -30.55
CA ALA A 55 2.77 11.38 -29.48
C ALA A 55 1.91 10.46 -28.60
N ILE A 56 1.20 9.50 -29.20
CA ILE A 56 0.43 8.47 -28.47
C ILE A 56 1.38 7.63 -27.61
N LEU A 57 2.47 7.13 -28.19
CA LEU A 57 3.47 6.31 -27.47
C LEU A 57 4.08 7.07 -26.29
N ILE A 58 4.49 8.32 -26.49
CA ILE A 58 5.07 9.15 -25.43
C ILE A 58 4.05 9.37 -24.31
N THR A 59 2.82 9.76 -24.67
CA THR A 59 1.76 10.01 -23.69
C THR A 59 1.43 8.75 -22.90
N TYR A 60 1.31 7.61 -23.59
CA TYR A 60 1.09 6.31 -22.96
C TYR A 60 2.21 5.98 -21.97
N ASN A 61 3.47 6.06 -22.40
CA ASN A 61 4.62 5.75 -21.54
C ASN A 61 4.73 6.73 -20.36
N ALA A 62 4.45 8.01 -20.57
CA ALA A 62 4.45 9.01 -19.50
C ALA A 62 3.35 8.77 -18.47
N SER A 63 2.23 8.16 -18.88
CA SER A 63 1.10 7.83 -18.00
C SER A 63 1.25 6.49 -17.29
N ILE A 64 2.35 5.75 -17.51
CA ILE A 64 2.62 4.51 -16.76
C ILE A 64 2.97 4.90 -15.31
N ASN A 65 2.05 4.61 -14.40
CA ASN A 65 2.31 4.74 -12.98
C ASN A 65 3.22 3.60 -12.52
N VAL A 66 4.39 3.94 -11.96
CA VAL A 66 5.32 2.95 -11.39
C VAL A 66 5.09 2.87 -9.89
N THR A 67 4.63 1.72 -9.40
CA THR A 67 4.57 1.47 -7.96
C THR A 67 5.98 1.44 -7.37
N LYS A 68 6.22 2.24 -6.33
CA LYS A 68 7.48 2.26 -5.59
C LYS A 68 7.26 1.64 -4.22
N THR A 69 8.06 0.63 -3.88
CA THR A 69 8.09 0.07 -2.53
C THR A 69 8.93 0.98 -1.64
N VAL A 70 8.34 1.48 -0.56
CA VAL A 70 9.03 2.28 0.47
C VAL A 70 9.16 1.43 1.72
N THR A 71 10.38 1.28 2.23
CA THR A 71 10.66 0.56 3.47
C THR A 71 10.88 1.56 4.60
N ILE A 72 10.17 1.37 5.70
CA ILE A 72 10.30 2.19 6.91
C ILE A 72 10.79 1.29 8.03
N ASP A 73 12.02 1.56 8.49
CA ASP A 73 12.62 0.81 9.58
C ASP A 73 12.07 1.28 10.92
N LYS A 74 11.53 0.34 11.71
CA LYS A 74 11.04 0.57 13.08
C LYS A 74 10.02 1.75 13.17
N PRO A 75 8.88 1.67 12.48
CA PRO A 75 7.86 2.71 12.56
C PRO A 75 7.32 2.83 13.99
N THR A 76 6.92 4.03 14.39
CA THR A 76 6.11 4.20 15.60
C THR A 76 4.70 3.65 15.38
N LEU A 77 3.97 3.36 16.46
CA LEU A 77 2.58 2.88 16.36
C LEU A 77 1.68 3.86 15.60
N THR A 78 1.86 5.17 15.82
CA THR A 78 1.08 6.20 15.15
C THR A 78 1.36 6.25 13.65
N GLN A 79 2.61 6.13 13.24
CA GLN A 79 3.00 6.05 11.82
C GLN A 79 2.43 4.81 11.15
N TYR A 80 2.46 3.66 11.84
CA TYR A 80 1.84 2.44 11.32
C TYR A 80 0.34 2.62 11.11
N LEU A 81 -0.38 3.18 12.09
CA LEU A 81 -1.83 3.39 11.99
C LEU A 81 -2.20 4.34 10.84
N ASP A 82 -1.43 5.40 10.65
CA ASP A 82 -1.62 6.36 9.55
C ASP A 82 -1.41 5.67 8.18
N LEU A 83 -0.32 4.94 8.02
CA LEU A 83 -0.04 4.17 6.80
C LEU A 83 -1.07 3.09 6.54
N TYR A 84 -1.51 2.38 7.58
CA TYR A 84 -2.55 1.36 7.48
C TYR A 84 -3.89 1.96 7.05
N SER A 85 -4.25 3.15 7.53
CA SER A 85 -5.50 3.82 7.13
C SER A 85 -5.55 4.18 5.64
N THR A 86 -4.39 4.44 5.03
CA THR A 86 -4.30 4.91 3.64
C THR A 86 -3.86 3.82 2.65
N HIS A 87 -3.12 2.81 3.10
CA HIS A 87 -2.45 1.81 2.24
C HIS A 87 -2.66 0.35 2.73
N SER A 88 -3.75 0.06 3.45
CA SER A 88 -4.02 -1.26 4.04
C SER A 88 -3.86 -2.44 3.07
N GLU A 89 -4.26 -2.27 1.81
CA GLU A 89 -4.24 -3.33 0.78
C GLU A 89 -2.83 -3.75 0.35
N VAL A 90 -1.85 -2.85 0.44
CA VAL A 90 -0.48 -3.07 -0.06
C VAL A 90 0.57 -3.01 1.04
N LEU A 91 0.18 -2.67 2.27
CA LEU A 91 1.08 -2.60 3.42
C LEU A 91 1.51 -4.01 3.85
N THR A 92 2.82 -4.24 3.91
CA THR A 92 3.40 -5.51 4.38
C THR A 92 4.28 -5.26 5.59
N CYS A 93 3.98 -5.92 6.71
CA CYS A 93 4.81 -5.88 7.92
C CYS A 93 5.44 -7.26 8.17
N PRO A 94 6.71 -7.47 7.75
CA PRO A 94 7.39 -8.71 8.06
C PRO A 94 7.75 -8.77 9.55
N CYS A 95 7.47 -9.92 10.18
CA CYS A 95 7.93 -10.19 11.54
C CYS A 95 9.45 -10.36 11.56
N THR A 96 10.15 -9.58 12.37
CA THR A 96 11.61 -9.73 12.56
C THR A 96 11.96 -10.96 13.39
N THR A 97 11.04 -11.39 14.26
CA THR A 97 11.16 -12.56 15.12
C THR A 97 9.85 -13.33 15.15
N ILE A 98 9.92 -14.66 15.06
CA ILE A 98 8.74 -15.55 15.06
C ILE A 98 8.10 -15.65 16.45
N SER A 99 8.89 -15.41 17.50
CA SER A 99 8.41 -15.35 18.88
C SER A 99 9.03 -14.18 19.60
N ILE A 100 8.24 -13.56 20.47
CA ILE A 100 8.67 -12.50 21.37
C ILE A 100 8.42 -13.04 22.79
N GLY A 101 9.44 -13.02 23.64
CA GLY A 101 9.29 -13.41 25.05
C GLY A 101 8.31 -12.47 25.76
N TYR A 102 7.44 -13.03 26.60
CA TYR A 102 6.41 -12.30 27.32
C TYR A 102 6.98 -11.11 28.11
N GLU A 103 8.18 -11.28 28.67
CA GLU A 103 8.87 -10.25 29.43
C GLU A 103 9.16 -8.96 28.64
N LYS A 104 9.12 -9.00 27.29
CA LYS A 104 9.42 -7.85 26.44
C LYS A 104 8.22 -6.92 26.20
N PHE A 105 6.99 -7.42 26.32
CA PHE A 105 5.77 -6.65 26.01
C PHE A 105 4.74 -6.67 27.14
N VAL A 106 4.95 -7.51 28.16
CA VAL A 106 4.08 -7.59 29.33
C VAL A 106 4.85 -7.19 30.57
N GLN A 107 4.48 -6.04 31.14
CA GLN A 107 4.94 -5.61 32.45
C GLN A 107 3.81 -5.81 33.45
N ILE A 108 3.85 -6.90 34.21
CA ILE A 108 2.89 -7.14 35.30
C ILE A 108 3.49 -6.60 36.58
N GLN A 109 2.97 -5.47 37.05
CA GLN A 109 3.18 -5.03 38.41
C GLN A 109 2.00 -5.50 39.26
N TYR A 110 2.24 -6.52 40.08
CA TYR A 110 1.23 -7.03 40.99
C TYR A 110 1.68 -6.77 42.44
N THR A 111 0.74 -6.32 43.25
CA THR A 111 0.88 -6.26 44.70
C THR A 111 0.11 -7.43 45.28
N LEU A 112 0.84 -8.41 45.82
CA LEU A 112 0.18 -9.49 46.57
C LEU A 112 -0.28 -8.92 47.89
N HIS A 113 -1.59 -8.92 48.11
CA HIS A 113 -2.14 -8.68 49.43
C HIS A 113 -1.74 -9.85 50.34
N GLN A 114 -1.27 -9.55 51.55
CA GLN A 114 -0.88 -10.60 52.50
C GLN A 114 -2.09 -11.47 52.80
N VAL A 115 -1.99 -12.77 52.50
CA VAL A 115 -2.98 -13.78 52.88
C VAL A 115 -3.13 -13.80 54.40
N CYS A 116 -2.05 -13.49 55.13
CA CYS A 116 -1.97 -13.46 56.60
C CYS A 116 -2.95 -12.50 57.30
N ASN A 117 -3.54 -11.54 56.59
CA ASN A 117 -4.57 -10.64 57.14
C ASN A 117 -5.97 -10.94 56.59
N SER A 118 -6.11 -12.05 55.87
CA SER A 118 -7.40 -12.50 55.38
C SER A 118 -8.20 -13.16 56.50
N THR A 119 -9.52 -12.98 56.48
CA THR A 119 -10.43 -13.71 57.37
C THR A 119 -10.26 -15.23 57.22
N PHE A 120 -9.80 -15.71 56.05
CA PHE A 120 -9.62 -17.13 55.75
C PHE A 120 -8.46 -17.80 56.50
N VAL A 121 -7.49 -17.03 57.02
CA VAL A 121 -6.39 -17.53 57.86
C VAL A 121 -6.56 -17.18 59.33
N ASN A 122 -7.66 -16.52 59.69
CA ASN A 122 -7.95 -16.22 61.08
C ASN A 122 -8.25 -17.53 61.82
N ASN A 123 -7.60 -17.75 62.98
CA ASN A 123 -7.84 -18.93 63.82
C ASN A 123 -9.33 -19.18 64.06
N ARG A 124 -10.14 -18.13 64.23
CA ARG A 124 -11.58 -18.27 64.43
C ARG A 124 -12.30 -18.86 63.22
N TYR A 125 -11.88 -18.50 62.00
CA TYR A 125 -12.45 -19.05 60.78
C TYR A 125 -12.02 -20.52 60.58
N ILE A 126 -10.74 -20.79 60.83
CA ILE A 126 -10.16 -22.14 60.80
C ILE A 126 -10.89 -23.05 61.80
N GLU A 127 -11.04 -22.60 63.05
CA GLU A 127 -11.78 -23.28 64.10
C GLU A 127 -13.24 -23.53 63.68
N ASN A 128 -13.94 -22.52 63.14
CA ASN A 128 -15.33 -22.70 62.70
C ASN A 128 -15.47 -23.81 61.64
N ILE A 129 -14.53 -23.92 60.70
CA ILE A 129 -14.52 -25.01 59.70
C ILE A 129 -14.27 -26.36 60.39
N PHE A 130 -13.30 -26.44 61.30
CA PHE A 130 -12.97 -27.71 61.97
C PHE A 130 -14.04 -28.15 63.00
N TRP A 131 -14.75 -27.21 63.63
CA TRP A 131 -15.87 -27.50 64.55
C TRP A 131 -17.17 -27.85 63.80
N GLN A 132 -17.41 -27.28 62.62
CA GLN A 132 -18.53 -27.68 61.74
C GLN A 132 -18.32 -29.05 61.10
N ASN A 133 -17.09 -29.57 61.11
CA ASN A 133 -16.74 -30.93 60.69
C ASN A 133 -16.76 -31.96 61.85
N SER A 134 -17.48 -31.67 62.93
CA SER A 134 -18.01 -32.77 63.77
C SER A 134 -19.00 -33.56 62.90
N PRO A 135 -19.05 -34.91 62.99
CA PRO A 135 -19.84 -35.71 62.07
C PRO A 135 -21.34 -35.53 62.36
N ILE A 136 -21.92 -34.46 61.85
CA ILE A 136 -23.34 -34.44 61.55
C ILE A 136 -23.43 -35.04 60.15
N THR A 137 -23.83 -36.30 60.07
CA THR A 137 -24.21 -36.95 58.82
C THR A 137 -25.44 -36.25 58.24
N ILE A 138 -25.20 -35.19 57.48
CA ILE A 138 -26.13 -34.67 56.48
C ILE A 138 -25.25 -34.33 55.28
N GLY A 139 -25.32 -35.20 54.27
CA GLY A 139 -24.61 -35.01 53.02
C GLY A 139 -25.12 -33.73 52.35
N PHE A 140 -24.34 -32.66 52.49
CA PHE A 140 -24.46 -31.51 51.62
C PHE A 140 -23.49 -31.73 50.45
N PRO A 141 -23.94 -31.60 49.20
CA PRO A 141 -23.06 -31.77 48.06
C PRO A 141 -22.07 -30.59 48.02
N ASP A 142 -20.78 -30.89 48.15
CA ASP A 142 -19.70 -29.92 48.06
C ASP A 142 -19.61 -29.35 46.62
N PHE A 143 -19.00 -28.17 46.47
CA PHE A 143 -18.87 -27.39 45.23
C PHE A 143 -18.23 -28.14 44.04
N PHE A 144 -17.73 -29.35 44.24
CA PHE A 144 -17.24 -30.25 43.18
C PHE A 144 -18.34 -31.00 42.42
N THR A 145 -19.59 -30.99 42.90
CA THR A 145 -20.73 -31.36 42.04
C THR A 145 -21.17 -30.14 41.24
N THR A 146 -20.54 -29.96 40.07
CA THR A 146 -21.14 -29.21 38.97
C THR A 146 -22.53 -29.80 38.68
N TYR A 147 -23.58 -29.08 39.07
CA TYR A 147 -24.88 -29.24 38.44
C TYR A 147 -24.72 -28.84 36.96
N PRO A 148 -25.14 -29.67 35.99
CA PRO A 148 -25.23 -29.20 34.63
C PRO A 148 -26.33 -28.13 34.61
N TYR A 149 -25.95 -26.89 34.33
CA TYR A 149 -26.90 -25.87 33.93
C TYR A 149 -27.54 -26.36 32.64
N ILE A 150 -28.72 -26.97 32.73
CA ILE A 150 -29.59 -27.18 31.58
C ILE A 150 -30.11 -25.79 31.22
N LEU A 151 -29.56 -25.23 30.15
CA LEU A 151 -30.16 -24.17 29.37
C LEU A 151 -31.52 -24.67 28.87
N ASN A 152 -32.60 -24.22 29.50
CA ASN A 152 -33.91 -24.27 28.86
C ASN A 152 -34.10 -22.97 28.08
N ALA A 153 -34.29 -23.14 26.77
CA ALA A 153 -34.91 -22.17 25.88
C ALA A 153 -36.41 -22.08 26.17
#